data_AF-A0A645GAB4-F1
#
_entry.id   AF-A0A645GAB4-F1
#
_cell.length_a   1.000
_cell.length_b   1.000
_cell.length_c   1.000
_cell.angle_alpha   90.00
_cell.angle_beta   90.00
_cell.angle_gamma   90.00
#
_symmetry.space_group_name_H-M   'P 1'
#
loop_
_entity.id
_entity.type
_entity.pdbx_description
1 polymer ?
#
loop_
_entity_poly.entity_id
_entity_poly.type
_entity_poly.pdbx_seq_one_letter_code
_entity_poly.pdbx_strand_id
1 'polypeptide(L)'
;MDPPLRETMLVRGDIDAITGFTFTSLLNLEARGVKAADVAVMPFADNGVKLYGNAIIASAKLVRENPEAVRAFLKAFSKGAKEVMANPGSAIAYVKERDGIVNTALETRRLQLAIDTVINTADARGEGFGQVSPTRMALMASQISDVYATKTRVNPETLWNGRFLPPVADLDVFPKK
;
A
#
# COMPACT_ATOMS: atom_id res chain seq x y z
N MET A 1 19.48 4.68 -7.68
CA MET A 1 19.06 4.11 -8.97
C MET A 1 17.72 4.71 -9.32
N ASP A 2 17.56 5.24 -10.54
CA ASP A 2 16.28 5.81 -10.97
C ASP A 2 15.22 4.70 -11.09
N PRO A 3 14.02 4.83 -10.48
CA PRO A 3 13.00 3.78 -10.48
C PRO A 3 12.71 3.09 -11.82
N PRO A 4 12.74 3.75 -13.00
CA PRO A 4 12.48 3.10 -14.29
C PRO A 4 13.60 2.15 -14.78
N LEU A 5 14.82 2.26 -14.25
CA LEU A 5 15.97 1.47 -14.69
C LEU A 5 16.13 0.15 -13.91
N ARG A 6 15.50 0.02 -12.74
CA ARG A 6 15.68 -1.11 -11.81
C ARG A 6 15.45 -2.46 -12.48
N GLU A 7 14.28 -2.66 -13.08
CA GLU A 7 13.95 -3.94 -13.73
C GLU A 7 14.84 -4.21 -14.94
N THR A 8 15.24 -3.18 -15.68
CA THR A 8 16.15 -3.33 -16.83
C THR A 8 17.54 -3.79 -16.37
N MET A 9 18.08 -3.20 -15.30
CA MET A 9 19.38 -3.58 -14.74
C MET A 9 19.37 -5.01 -14.19
N LEU A 10 18.27 -5.42 -13.54
CA LEU A 10 18.10 -6.80 -13.09
C LEU A 10 18.08 -7.78 -14.26
N VAL A 11 17.32 -7.51 -15.33
CA VAL A 11 17.26 -8.37 -16.52
C VAL A 11 18.62 -8.48 -17.22
N ARG A 12 19.42 -7.42 -17.22
CA ARG A 12 20.78 -7.42 -17.77
C ARG A 12 21.80 -8.14 -16.91
N GLY A 13 21.49 -8.40 -15.63
CA GLY A 13 22.45 -8.93 -14.66
C GLY A 13 23.42 -7.87 -14.14
N ASP A 14 23.12 -6.58 -14.31
CA ASP A 14 23.94 -5.48 -13.75
C ASP A 14 23.83 -5.42 -12.22
N ILE A 15 22.77 -6.02 -11.66
CA ILE A 15 22.48 -6.14 -10.23
C ILE A 15 21.81 -7.50 -9.96
N ASP A 16 21.99 -8.01 -8.75
CA ASP A 16 21.44 -9.32 -8.35
C ASP A 16 20.02 -9.24 -7.80
N ALA A 17 19.59 -8.05 -7.33
CA ALA A 17 18.28 -7.86 -6.72
C ALA A 17 17.77 -6.42 -6.84
N ILE A 18 16.44 -6.27 -6.80
CA ILE A 18 15.75 -4.99 -6.72
C ILE A 18 14.77 -4.98 -5.54
N THR A 19 14.50 -3.79 -5.00
CA THR A 19 13.44 -3.57 -4.03
C THR A 19 12.32 -2.74 -4.65
N GLY A 20 11.07 -3.09 -4.36
CA GLY A 20 9.90 -2.41 -4.92
C GLY A 20 8.59 -3.08 -4.52
N PHE A 21 7.49 -2.52 -5.00
CA PHE A 21 6.18 -3.17 -4.89
C PHE A 21 6.12 -4.35 -5.85
N THR A 22 5.92 -5.55 -5.33
CA THR A 22 5.88 -6.79 -6.13
C THR A 22 4.90 -6.69 -7.29
N PHE A 23 3.71 -6.11 -7.07
CA PHE A 23 2.69 -5.96 -8.09
C PHE A 23 3.08 -5.01 -9.24
N THR A 24 4.09 -4.17 -9.05
CA THR A 24 4.66 -3.32 -10.10
C THR A 24 5.85 -4.01 -10.77
N SER A 25 6.82 -4.45 -9.97
CA SER A 25 8.07 -5.00 -10.48
C SER A 25 7.88 -6.32 -11.21
N LEU A 26 7.00 -7.21 -10.74
CA LEU A 26 6.70 -8.46 -11.43
C LEU A 26 6.15 -8.21 -12.85
N LEU A 27 5.17 -7.30 -12.97
CA LEU A 27 4.58 -6.95 -14.26
C LEU A 27 5.57 -6.25 -15.20
N ASN A 28 6.45 -5.42 -14.65
CA ASN A 28 7.50 -4.74 -15.41
C ASN A 28 8.58 -5.72 -15.92
N LEU A 29 8.88 -6.77 -15.16
CA LEU A 29 9.79 -7.86 -15.56
C LEU A 29 9.16 -8.74 -16.64
N GLU A 30 7.87 -9.07 -16.51
CA GLU A 30 7.13 -9.79 -17.56
C GLU A 30 7.08 -9.01 -18.87
N ALA A 31 6.87 -7.69 -18.81
CA ALA A 31 6.92 -6.82 -19.98
C ALA A 31 8.30 -6.79 -20.66
N ARG A 32 9.36 -7.26 -19.97
CA ARG A 32 10.73 -7.42 -20.48
C ARG A 32 11.07 -8.86 -20.85
N GLY A 33 10.09 -9.76 -20.84
CA GLY A 33 10.23 -11.16 -21.25
C GLY A 33 10.65 -12.13 -20.14
N VAL A 34 10.75 -11.68 -18.90
CA VAL A 34 11.01 -12.58 -17.75
C VAL A 34 9.71 -13.28 -17.36
N LYS A 35 9.72 -14.61 -17.26
CA LYS A 35 8.53 -15.34 -16.80
C LYS A 35 8.38 -15.15 -15.29
N ALA A 36 7.16 -14.97 -14.81
CA ALA A 36 6.91 -14.83 -13.37
C ALA A 36 7.47 -16.01 -12.54
N ALA A 37 7.46 -17.24 -13.09
CA ALA A 37 8.02 -18.41 -12.44
C ALA A 37 9.54 -18.36 -12.23
N ASP A 38 10.24 -17.53 -13.00
CA ASP A 38 11.69 -17.34 -12.91
C ASP A 38 12.06 -16.21 -11.92
N VAL A 39 11.07 -15.50 -11.35
CA VAL A 39 11.29 -14.40 -10.41
C VAL A 39 11.18 -14.90 -8.98
N ALA A 40 12.30 -14.90 -8.26
CA ALA A 40 12.31 -15.09 -6.82
C ALA A 40 11.78 -13.84 -6.11
N VAL A 41 10.62 -13.95 -5.46
CA VAL A 41 10.03 -12.87 -4.67
C VAL A 41 10.31 -13.13 -3.20
N MET A 42 10.89 -12.14 -2.51
CA MET A 42 11.15 -12.18 -1.07
C MET A 42 10.33 -11.08 -0.38
N PRO A 43 9.10 -11.38 0.11
CA PRO A 43 8.31 -10.38 0.81
C PRO A 43 9.01 -9.95 2.10
N PHE A 44 9.13 -8.64 2.30
CA PHE A 44 9.68 -8.06 3.53
C PHE A 44 8.98 -8.57 4.80
N ALA A 45 7.65 -8.70 4.73
CA ALA A 45 6.83 -9.20 5.83
C ALA A 45 7.21 -10.63 6.27
N ASP A 46 7.69 -11.46 5.34
CA ASP A 46 8.10 -12.84 5.63
C ASP A 46 9.55 -12.92 6.14
N ASN A 47 10.28 -11.82 6.05
CA ASN A 47 11.69 -11.69 6.42
C ASN A 47 11.89 -10.70 7.60
N GLY A 48 10.90 -10.62 8.50
CA GLY A 48 11.00 -9.87 9.75
C GLY A 48 10.73 -8.37 9.66
N VAL A 49 10.44 -7.82 8.47
CA VAL A 49 10.17 -6.39 8.27
C VAL A 49 8.66 -6.16 8.31
N LYS A 50 8.14 -5.74 9.46
CA LYS A 50 6.70 -5.61 9.75
C LYS A 50 6.26 -4.15 9.73
N LEU A 51 6.30 -3.54 8.54
CA LEU A 51 5.98 -2.13 8.35
C LEU A 51 4.54 -1.94 7.86
N TYR A 52 3.92 -0.82 8.21
CA TYR A 52 2.75 -0.33 7.49
C TYR A 52 3.17 0.24 6.14
N GLY A 53 2.32 0.03 5.13
CA GLY A 53 2.52 0.56 3.79
C GLY A 53 2.07 2.02 3.67
N ASN A 54 1.06 2.26 2.82
CA ASN A 54 0.57 3.60 2.54
C ASN A 54 -0.23 4.19 3.71
N ALA A 55 -0.15 5.52 3.87
CA ALA A 55 -0.89 6.28 4.88
C ALA A 55 -1.54 7.52 4.27
N ILE A 56 -2.65 7.97 4.89
CA ILE A 56 -3.26 9.26 4.61
C ILE A 56 -2.71 10.25 5.65
N ILE A 57 -2.08 11.32 5.17
CA ILE A 57 -1.48 12.36 6.02
C ILE A 57 -2.28 13.65 5.86
N ALA A 58 -2.71 14.23 6.99
CA ALA A 58 -3.37 15.52 7.04
C ALA A 58 -2.53 16.51 7.86
N SER A 59 -2.54 17.78 7.47
CA SER A 59 -1.80 18.81 8.20
C SER A 59 -2.42 19.07 9.57
N ALA A 60 -1.59 19.40 10.57
CA ALA A 60 -2.08 19.74 11.91
C ALA A 60 -3.08 20.91 11.89
N LYS A 61 -2.89 21.87 10.97
CA LYS A 61 -3.81 22.98 10.73
C LYS A 61 -5.19 22.47 10.31
N LEU A 62 -5.27 21.62 9.28
CA LEU A 62 -6.52 21.07 8.78
C LEU A 62 -7.23 20.24 9.86
N VAL A 63 -6.48 19.41 10.58
CA VAL A 63 -7.01 18.58 11.68
C VAL A 63 -7.63 19.42 12.79
N ARG A 64 -7.03 20.57 13.12
CA ARG A 64 -7.51 21.47 14.17
C ARG A 64 -8.68 22.34 13.71
N GLU A 65 -8.57 22.93 12.53
CA GLU A 65 -9.49 23.97 12.05
C GLU A 65 -10.68 23.40 11.28
N ASN A 66 -10.54 22.23 10.65
CA ASN A 66 -11.61 21.57 9.92
C ASN A 66 -11.57 20.03 10.09
N PRO A 67 -11.76 19.53 11.34
CA PRO A 67 -11.77 18.10 11.61
C PRO A 67 -12.89 17.36 10.86
N GLU A 68 -14.01 18.02 10.59
CA GLU A 68 -15.14 17.42 9.88
C GLU A 68 -14.83 17.13 8.42
N ALA A 69 -14.03 17.98 7.74
CA ALA A 69 -13.54 17.66 6.40
C ALA A 69 -12.66 16.41 6.39
N VAL A 70 -11.84 16.19 7.42
CA VAL A 70 -11.02 14.97 7.55
C VAL A 70 -11.92 13.74 7.70
N ARG A 71 -12.93 13.79 8.58
CA ARG A 71 -13.90 12.68 8.73
C ARG A 71 -14.65 12.39 7.45
N ALA A 72 -15.15 13.43 6.78
CA ALA A 72 -15.88 13.31 5.53
C ALA A 72 -15.02 12.68 4.42
N PHE A 73 -13.76 13.12 4.31
CA PHE A 73 -12.80 12.53 3.38
C PHE A 73 -12.55 11.04 3.68
N LEU A 74 -12.26 10.68 4.93
CA LEU A 74 -11.99 9.29 5.30
C LEU A 74 -13.22 8.37 5.08
N LYS A 75 -14.43 8.89 5.32
CA LYS A 75 -15.67 8.17 4.99
C LYS A 75 -15.82 7.96 3.49
N ALA A 76 -15.64 9.00 2.69
CA ALA A 76 -15.72 8.91 1.23
C ALA A 76 -14.65 7.98 0.66
N PHE A 77 -13.42 8.06 1.17
CA PHE A 77 -12.33 7.18 0.80
C PHE A 77 -12.64 5.72 1.11
N SER A 78 -13.18 5.42 2.30
CA SER A 78 -13.54 4.06 2.69
C SER A 78 -14.66 3.49 1.81
N LYS A 79 -15.65 4.31 1.43
CA LYS A 79 -16.67 3.93 0.44
C LYS A 79 -16.04 3.62 -0.92
N GLY A 80 -15.17 4.48 -1.43
CA GLY A 80 -14.46 4.25 -2.69
C GLY A 80 -13.60 2.99 -2.63
N ALA A 81 -12.87 2.77 -1.54
CA ALA A 81 -12.08 1.57 -1.32
C ALA A 81 -12.96 0.31 -1.36
N LYS A 82 -14.13 0.33 -0.72
CA LYS A 82 -15.10 -0.79 -0.77
C LYS A 82 -15.56 -1.10 -2.19
N GLU A 83 -15.89 -0.07 -2.97
CA GLU A 83 -16.29 -0.22 -4.38
C GLU A 83 -15.14 -0.80 -5.22
N VAL A 84 -13.92 -0.31 -5.04
CA VAL A 84 -12.71 -0.82 -5.70
C VAL A 84 -12.45 -2.28 -5.34
N MET A 85 -12.54 -2.65 -4.07
CA MET A 85 -12.32 -4.02 -3.61
C MET A 85 -13.37 -5.00 -4.16
N ALA A 86 -14.61 -4.54 -4.32
CA ALA A 86 -15.69 -5.34 -4.88
C ALA A 86 -15.62 -5.46 -6.42
N ASN A 87 -15.16 -4.42 -7.11
CA ASN A 87 -15.03 -4.40 -8.56
C ASN A 87 -13.77 -3.66 -9.06
N PRO A 88 -12.58 -4.30 -8.94
CA PRO A 88 -11.31 -3.66 -9.30
C PRO A 88 -11.26 -3.22 -10.77
N GLY A 89 -11.88 -3.98 -11.68
CA GLY A 89 -11.90 -3.67 -13.11
C GLY A 89 -12.58 -2.35 -13.41
N SER A 90 -13.73 -2.06 -12.77
CA SER A 90 -14.42 -0.77 -12.95
C SER A 90 -13.59 0.43 -12.47
N ALA A 91 -12.75 0.24 -11.44
CA ALA A 91 -11.92 1.30 -10.91
C ALA A 91 -10.87 1.79 -11.92
N ILE A 92 -10.43 0.93 -12.84
CA ILE A 92 -9.44 1.28 -13.88
C ILE A 92 -10.01 2.27 -14.89
N ALA A 93 -11.33 2.37 -15.05
CA ALA A 93 -11.93 3.41 -15.91
C ALA A 93 -11.53 4.82 -15.45
N TYR A 94 -11.50 5.07 -14.13
CA TYR A 94 -11.06 6.35 -13.57
C TYR A 94 -9.57 6.61 -13.79
N VAL A 95 -8.75 5.56 -13.81
CA VAL A 95 -7.32 5.67 -14.15
C VAL A 95 -7.17 6.04 -15.62
N LYS A 96 -7.91 5.38 -16.51
CA LYS A 96 -7.89 5.63 -17.96
C LYS A 96 -8.35 7.05 -18.33
N GLU A 97 -9.32 7.59 -17.60
CA GLU A 97 -9.77 8.97 -17.79
C GLU A 97 -8.65 9.99 -17.49
N ARG A 98 -7.79 9.69 -16.51
CA ARG A 98 -6.66 10.55 -16.14
C ARG A 98 -5.43 10.33 -16.99
N ASP A 99 -5.19 9.09 -17.40
CA ASP A 99 -4.10 8.70 -18.28
C ASP A 99 -4.64 7.87 -19.45
N GLY A 100 -4.89 8.59 -20.56
CA GLY A 100 -5.47 8.02 -21.78
C GLY A 100 -4.59 6.98 -22.46
N ILE A 101 -3.31 6.81 -22.09
CA ILE A 101 -2.41 5.84 -22.73
C ILE A 101 -2.24 4.54 -21.93
N VAL A 102 -2.83 4.41 -20.74
CA VAL A 102 -2.69 3.18 -19.95
C VAL A 102 -3.28 1.97 -20.66
N ASN A 103 -2.62 0.83 -20.45
CA ASN A 103 -3.16 -0.48 -20.80
C ASN A 103 -4.09 -0.96 -19.69
N THR A 104 -5.40 -0.88 -19.92
CA THR A 104 -6.42 -1.17 -18.90
C THR A 104 -6.38 -2.61 -18.39
N ALA A 105 -6.05 -3.58 -19.25
CA ALA A 105 -5.91 -4.97 -18.85
C ALA A 105 -4.71 -5.16 -17.89
N LEU A 106 -3.58 -4.52 -18.21
CA LEU A 106 -2.40 -4.55 -17.36
C LEU A 106 -2.66 -3.88 -16.00
N GLU A 107 -3.31 -2.71 -16.00
CA GLU A 107 -3.64 -1.99 -14.75
C GLU A 107 -4.65 -2.76 -13.89
N THR A 108 -5.62 -3.44 -14.52
CA THR A 108 -6.57 -4.30 -13.80
C THR A 108 -5.83 -5.44 -13.10
N ARG A 109 -4.91 -6.11 -13.80
CA ARG A 109 -4.08 -7.16 -13.22
C ARG A 109 -3.19 -6.62 -12.10
N ARG A 110 -2.60 -5.42 -12.26
CA ARG A 110 -1.79 -4.77 -11.24
C ARG A 110 -2.58 -4.51 -9.96
N LEU A 111 -3.76 -3.93 -10.11
CA LEU A 111 -4.63 -3.61 -8.98
C LEU A 111 -5.10 -4.88 -8.27
N GLN A 112 -5.51 -5.90 -9.02
CA GLN A 112 -5.91 -7.20 -8.44
C GLN A 112 -4.75 -7.82 -7.64
N LEU A 113 -3.54 -7.83 -8.21
CA LEU A 113 -2.37 -8.36 -7.53
C LEU A 113 -2.03 -7.56 -6.26
N ALA A 114 -2.17 -6.23 -6.28
CA ALA A 114 -1.98 -5.40 -5.10
C ALA A 114 -3.04 -5.72 -4.01
N ILE A 115 -4.30 -5.85 -4.40
CA ILE A 115 -5.39 -6.22 -3.50
C ILE A 115 -5.08 -7.55 -2.82
N ASP A 116 -4.73 -8.57 -3.59
CA ASP A 116 -4.56 -9.92 -3.08
C ASP A 116 -3.33 -10.09 -2.19
N THR A 117 -2.26 -9.32 -2.47
CA THR A 117 -0.97 -9.54 -1.82
C THR A 117 -0.65 -8.56 -0.69
N VAL A 118 -1.16 -7.32 -0.73
CA VAL A 118 -0.77 -6.29 0.25
C VAL A 118 -1.92 -5.49 0.85
N ILE A 119 -3.14 -5.55 0.31
CA ILE A 119 -4.29 -4.80 0.86
C ILE A 119 -5.28 -5.70 1.60
N ASN A 120 -5.77 -6.76 0.95
CA ASN A 120 -6.75 -7.72 1.48
C ASN A 120 -6.04 -8.89 2.19
N THR A 121 -5.11 -8.56 3.09
CA THR A 121 -4.30 -9.54 3.82
C THR A 121 -5.06 -10.09 5.04
N ALA A 122 -4.56 -11.20 5.61
CA ALA A 122 -5.11 -11.74 6.86
C ALA A 122 -5.03 -10.71 8.00
N ASP A 123 -3.91 -10.01 8.10
CA ASP A 123 -3.69 -8.95 9.08
C ASP A 123 -4.70 -7.79 8.91
N ALA A 124 -4.91 -7.32 7.67
CA ALA A 124 -5.85 -6.24 7.41
C ALA A 124 -7.30 -6.62 7.74
N ARG A 125 -7.67 -7.89 7.51
CA ARG A 125 -8.98 -8.42 7.92
C ARG A 125 -9.12 -8.56 9.43
N GLY A 126 -8.05 -8.96 10.11
CA GLY A 126 -8.05 -9.12 11.57
C GLY A 126 -8.04 -7.80 12.33
N GLU A 127 -7.29 -6.81 11.84
CA GLU A 127 -7.12 -5.50 12.47
C GLU A 127 -8.20 -4.49 12.06
N GLY A 128 -8.75 -4.64 10.84
CA GLY A 128 -9.68 -3.72 10.23
C GLY A 128 -9.00 -2.71 9.30
N PHE A 129 -9.66 -2.39 8.19
CA PHE A 129 -9.13 -1.46 7.20
C PHE A 129 -8.93 -0.06 7.80
N GLY A 130 -7.74 0.52 7.61
CA GLY A 130 -7.36 1.84 8.14
C GLY A 130 -7.02 1.87 9.63
N GLN A 131 -7.22 0.76 10.35
CA GLN A 131 -6.78 0.61 11.74
C GLN A 131 -5.31 0.18 11.80
N VAL A 132 -4.72 0.34 12.98
CA VAL A 132 -3.35 -0.11 13.26
C VAL A 132 -3.31 -0.93 14.55
N SER A 133 -2.59 -2.05 14.51
CA SER A 133 -2.08 -2.74 15.69
C SER A 133 -1.02 -1.89 16.41
N PRO A 134 -1.18 -1.59 17.71
CA PRO A 134 -0.18 -0.89 18.52
C PRO A 134 1.16 -1.63 18.56
N THR A 135 1.14 -2.96 18.66
CA THR A 135 2.36 -3.78 18.70
C THR A 135 3.12 -3.70 17.39
N ARG A 136 2.44 -3.77 16.23
CA ARG A 136 3.10 -3.60 14.93
C ARG A 136 3.64 -2.18 14.76
N MET A 137 2.90 -1.16 15.20
CA MET A 137 3.34 0.23 15.13
C MET A 137 4.61 0.46 15.97
N ALA A 138 4.67 -0.10 17.18
CA ALA A 138 5.85 -0.04 18.02
C ALA A 138 7.06 -0.76 17.39
N LEU A 139 6.85 -1.95 16.81
CA LEU A 139 7.91 -2.67 16.11
C LEU A 139 8.43 -1.88 14.90
N MET A 140 7.53 -1.34 14.08
CA MET A 140 7.89 -0.49 12.95
C MET A 140 8.69 0.73 13.39
N ALA A 141 8.24 1.44 14.43
CA ALA A 141 8.95 2.60 14.97
C ALA A 141 10.37 2.24 15.44
N SER A 142 10.54 1.10 16.13
CA SER A 142 11.87 0.61 16.53
C SER A 142 12.75 0.31 15.34
N GLN A 143 12.26 -0.48 14.37
CA GLN A 143 13.01 -0.87 13.18
C GLN A 143 13.49 0.34 12.38
N ILE A 144 12.61 1.34 12.19
CA ILE A 144 12.96 2.58 11.50
C ILE A 144 14.01 3.37 12.28
N SER A 145 13.86 3.49 13.61
CA SER A 145 14.86 4.16 14.44
C SER A 145 16.23 3.53 14.38
N ASP A 146 16.29 2.20 14.35
CA ASP A 146 17.54 1.44 14.30
C ASP A 146 18.20 1.55 12.91
N VAL A 147 17.43 1.34 11.84
CA VAL A 147 17.93 1.39 10.45
C VAL A 147 18.46 2.77 10.08
N TYR A 148 17.75 3.83 10.47
CA TYR A 148 18.13 5.20 10.13
C TYR A 148 18.99 5.89 11.20
N ALA A 149 19.34 5.19 12.29
CA ALA A 149 20.09 5.74 13.42
C ALA A 149 19.54 7.10 13.88
N THR A 150 18.22 7.21 14.03
CA THR A 150 17.55 8.47 14.34
C THR A 150 18.06 9.06 15.66
N LYS A 151 18.40 10.35 15.71
CA LYS A 151 18.89 11.04 16.93
C LYS A 151 17.95 10.85 18.13
N THR A 152 16.65 10.86 17.87
CA THR A 152 15.61 10.55 18.86
C THR A 152 14.80 9.38 18.32
N ARG A 153 14.56 8.37 19.17
CA ARG A 153 13.72 7.24 18.78
C ARG A 153 12.31 7.71 18.43
N VAL A 154 11.74 7.11 17.39
CA VAL A 154 10.37 7.40 16.94
C VAL A 154 9.40 6.96 18.03
N ASN A 155 8.56 7.87 18.50
CA ASN A 155 7.48 7.55 19.43
C ASN A 155 6.27 7.02 18.64
N PRO A 156 5.87 5.74 18.77
CA PRO A 156 4.75 5.18 18.02
C PRO A 156 3.40 5.83 18.34
N GLU A 157 3.23 6.41 19.53
CA GLU A 157 1.97 7.03 19.96
C GLU A 157 1.65 8.33 19.21
N THR A 158 2.64 8.95 18.57
CA THR A 158 2.47 10.21 17.82
C THR A 158 2.26 9.99 16.33
N LEU A 159 2.40 8.76 15.83
CA LEU A 159 2.39 8.45 14.40
C LEU A 159 0.99 8.30 13.81
N TRP A 160 0.03 7.80 14.59
CA TRP A 160 -1.29 7.47 14.09
C TRP A 160 -2.40 8.04 14.98
N ASN A 161 -3.46 8.53 14.34
CA ASN A 161 -4.59 9.15 15.03
C ASN A 161 -5.92 8.68 14.42
N GLY A 162 -6.47 7.60 14.97
CA GLY A 162 -7.71 7.00 14.51
C GLY A 162 -8.99 7.77 14.84
N ARG A 163 -8.94 8.89 15.58
CA ARG A 163 -10.15 9.59 16.06
C ARG A 163 -11.05 10.13 14.94
N PHE A 164 -10.54 10.18 13.72
CA PHE A 164 -11.24 10.69 12.54
C PHE A 164 -11.77 9.57 11.63
N LEU A 165 -11.48 8.32 11.94
CA LEU A 165 -11.99 7.19 11.18
C LEU A 165 -13.52 7.13 11.26
N PRO A 166 -14.19 6.71 10.17
CA PRO A 166 -15.62 6.49 10.19
C PRO A 166 -15.98 5.27 11.06
N PRO A 167 -17.27 5.04 11.35
CA PRO A 167 -17.72 3.85 12.07
C PRO A 167 -17.22 2.55 11.44
N VAL A 168 -17.06 1.50 12.25
CA VAL A 168 -16.53 0.18 11.80
C VAL A 168 -17.28 -0.37 10.58
N ALA A 169 -18.59 -0.17 10.49
CA ALA A 169 -19.39 -0.60 9.35
C ALA A 169 -18.96 0.05 8.01
N ASP A 170 -18.49 1.30 8.05
CA ASP A 170 -17.96 2.00 6.88
C ASP A 170 -16.54 1.55 6.52
N LEU A 171 -15.81 0.93 7.47
CA LEU A 171 -14.47 0.35 7.29
C LEU A 171 -14.49 -1.13 6.87
N ASP A 172 -15.66 -1.76 6.84
CA ASP A 172 -15.83 -3.12 6.29
C ASP A 172 -15.82 -3.06 4.75
N VAL A 173 -14.62 -2.90 4.20
CA VAL A 173 -14.37 -2.70 2.76
C VAL A 173 -14.03 -4.00 2.03
N PHE A 174 -13.71 -5.08 2.74
CA PHE A 174 -13.24 -6.32 2.13
C PHE A 174 -14.42 -7.21 1.70
N PRO A 175 -14.40 -7.78 0.48
CA PRO A 175 -15.41 -8.75 0.06
C PRO A 175 -15.45 -9.96 0.99
N LYS A 176 -16.64 -10.54 1.15
CA LYS A 176 -16.81 -11.81 1.86
C LYS A 176 -16.06 -12.90 1.09
N LYS A 177 -15.33 -13.75 1.83
CA LYS A 177 -14.67 -14.94 1.29
C LYS A 177 -15.61 -16.12 1.33
#